data_AF-A0AAW3RVM9-F1
#
_entry.id   AF-A0AAW3RVM9-F1
#
_cell.length_a   1.000
_cell.length_b   1.000
_cell.length_c   1.000
_cell.angle_alpha   90.00
_cell.angle_beta   90.00
_cell.angle_gamma   90.00
#
_symmetry.space_group_name_H-M   'P 1'
#
loop_
_entity.id
_entity.type
_entity.pdbx_description
1 polymer ?
#
loop_
_entity_poly.entity_id
_entity_poly.type
_entity_poly.pdbx_seq_one_letter_code
_entity_poly.pdbx_strand_id
1 'polypeptide(L)'
;MKIFKVGDTQSALCNTCQSLETATFQLKDVPFSDNSGVVKQVLVGVCERCGNVAIIPHQSTPMIKKALDVQRKALESRVPAHMIDILNLASCELGGEPDFIPTLMKYYLHTLAADHTAAKDIPRFLKSDLAKGKSEKRLSLKGRHVATDIDVLKATTNISSTTDLLKGIVLKIKEDVLVQQDEIHIKQLKSIIAAVS
;
A
#
# COMPACT_ATOMS: atom_id res chain seq x y z
N MET A 1 -28.47 -11.35 -13.56
CA MET A 1 -28.10 -10.06 -12.91
C MET A 1 -29.13 -9.01 -13.28
N LYS A 2 -29.64 -8.24 -12.32
CA LYS A 2 -30.60 -7.15 -12.56
C LYS A 2 -29.85 -5.82 -12.65
N ILE A 3 -30.14 -5.00 -13.67
CA ILE A 3 -29.61 -3.64 -13.81
C ILE A 3 -30.62 -2.67 -13.19
N PHE A 4 -30.14 -1.82 -12.29
CA PHE A 4 -30.93 -0.82 -11.60
C PHE A 4 -30.73 0.57 -12.22
N LYS A 5 -31.80 1.36 -12.23
CA LYS A 5 -31.82 2.76 -12.67
C LYS A 5 -31.90 3.68 -11.45
N VAL A 6 -31.51 4.94 -11.64
CA VAL A 6 -31.76 5.97 -10.64
C VAL A 6 -33.27 6.11 -10.44
N GLY A 7 -33.72 6.11 -9.18
CA GLY A 7 -35.12 6.14 -8.80
C GLY A 7 -35.76 4.75 -8.61
N ASP A 8 -35.09 3.66 -9.00
CA ASP A 8 -35.59 2.32 -8.68
C ASP A 8 -35.62 2.11 -7.16
N THR A 9 -36.57 1.31 -6.68
CA THR A 9 -36.69 0.97 -5.26
C THR A 9 -36.53 -0.53 -5.03
N GLN A 10 -35.96 -0.89 -3.89
CA GLN A 10 -35.81 -2.29 -3.46
C GLN A 10 -35.79 -2.35 -1.94
N SER A 11 -36.40 -3.38 -1.35
CA SER A 11 -36.25 -3.66 0.08
C SER A 11 -34.84 -4.16 0.36
N ALA A 12 -34.14 -3.48 1.28
CA ALA A 12 -32.78 -3.80 1.69
C ALA A 12 -32.64 -3.72 3.21
N LEU A 13 -31.74 -4.53 3.77
CA LEU A 13 -31.38 -4.42 5.18
C LEU A 13 -30.52 -3.18 5.39
N CYS A 14 -30.94 -2.26 6.25
CA CYS A 14 -30.16 -1.08 6.57
C CYS A 14 -29.27 -1.34 7.80
N ASN A 15 -27.94 -1.21 7.65
CA ASN A 15 -27.01 -1.38 8.76
C ASN A 15 -27.22 -0.37 9.90
N THR A 16 -27.75 0.82 9.61
CA THR A 16 -28.05 1.85 10.63
C THR A 16 -29.37 1.58 11.35
N CYS A 17 -30.43 1.23 10.62
CA CYS A 17 -31.76 0.99 11.20
C CYS A 17 -31.94 -0.44 11.73
N GLN A 18 -31.01 -1.35 11.42
CA GLN A 18 -31.05 -2.78 11.75
C GLN A 18 -32.37 -3.48 11.37
N SER A 19 -33.00 -2.99 10.32
CA SER A 19 -34.34 -3.42 9.86
C SER A 19 -34.41 -3.43 8.34
N LEU A 20 -35.39 -4.17 7.83
CA LEU A 20 -35.69 -4.24 6.40
C LEU A 20 -36.43 -2.97 6.01
N GLU A 21 -35.79 -2.12 5.21
CA GLU A 21 -36.29 -0.80 4.84
C GLU A 21 -36.33 -0.68 3.30
N THR A 22 -37.15 0.22 2.79
CA THR A 22 -37.14 0.55 1.36
C THR A 22 -35.90 1.39 1.07
N ALA A 23 -35.12 0.95 0.08
CA ALA A 23 -33.96 1.66 -0.42
C ALA A 23 -34.20 2.15 -1.85
N THR A 24 -33.93 3.43 -2.07
CA THR A 24 -34.10 4.10 -3.37
C THR A 24 -32.73 4.35 -4.00
N PHE A 25 -32.55 3.90 -5.24
CA PHE A 25 -31.26 3.99 -5.94
C PHE A 25 -30.99 5.42 -6.40
N GLN A 26 -29.87 5.98 -5.96
CA GLN A 26 -29.43 7.34 -6.27
C GLN A 26 -27.91 7.38 -6.50
N LEU A 27 -27.43 8.39 -7.21
CA LEU A 27 -25.99 8.63 -7.34
C LEU A 27 -25.52 9.38 -6.09
N LYS A 28 -24.59 8.78 -5.36
CA LYS A 28 -24.01 9.39 -4.15
C LYS A 28 -22.52 9.14 -4.09
N ASP A 29 -21.84 10.04 -3.42
CA ASP A 29 -20.44 9.86 -3.06
C ASP A 29 -20.37 8.97 -1.82
N VAL A 30 -19.64 7.86 -1.91
CA VAL A 30 -19.59 6.83 -0.86
C VAL A 30 -18.17 6.76 -0.28
N PRO A 31 -17.97 7.10 1.01
CA PRO A 31 -16.68 6.89 1.65
C PRO A 31 -16.40 5.40 1.82
N PHE A 32 -15.13 5.01 1.74
CA PHE A 32 -14.71 3.68 2.17
C PHE A 32 -14.88 3.54 3.68
N SER A 33 -15.11 2.31 4.15
CA SER A 33 -15.34 2.03 5.58
C SER A 33 -14.17 2.39 6.48
N ASP A 34 -12.96 2.45 5.93
CA ASP A 34 -11.72 2.85 6.61
C ASP A 34 -11.42 4.35 6.46
N ASN A 35 -12.36 5.12 5.90
CA ASN A 35 -12.23 6.55 5.61
C ASN A 35 -11.01 6.92 4.74
N SER A 36 -10.43 5.94 4.04
CA SER A 36 -9.23 6.15 3.21
C SER A 36 -9.49 6.97 1.94
N GLY A 37 -10.77 7.14 1.58
CA GLY A 37 -11.18 7.88 0.39
C GLY A 37 -12.67 7.73 0.09
N VAL A 38 -13.09 8.36 -1.01
CA VAL A 38 -14.49 8.46 -1.42
C VAL A 38 -14.63 8.07 -2.88
N VAL A 39 -15.57 7.18 -3.18
CA VAL A 39 -15.94 6.84 -4.55
C VAL A 39 -17.05 7.80 -4.99
N LYS A 40 -16.74 8.64 -5.98
CA LYS A 40 -17.65 9.68 -6.46
C LYS A 40 -18.72 9.12 -7.40
N GLN A 41 -19.94 9.63 -7.27
CA GLN A 41 -21.05 9.42 -8.21
C GLN A 41 -21.32 7.96 -8.53
N VAL A 42 -21.46 7.13 -7.48
CA VAL A 42 -21.76 5.71 -7.62
C VAL A 42 -23.23 5.48 -7.32
N LEU A 43 -23.87 4.58 -8.09
CA LEU A 43 -25.25 4.19 -7.81
C LEU A 43 -25.30 3.38 -6.52
N VAL A 44 -26.10 3.84 -5.57
CA VAL A 44 -26.32 3.21 -4.27
C VAL A 44 -27.79 3.28 -3.88
N GLY A 45 -28.30 2.24 -3.22
CA GLY A 45 -29.61 2.25 -2.59
C GLY A 45 -29.53 2.94 -1.24
N VAL A 46 -30.19 4.08 -1.11
CA VAL A 46 -30.26 4.87 0.11
C VAL A 46 -31.53 4.52 0.87
N CYS A 47 -31.42 4.19 2.14
CA CYS A 47 -32.56 3.94 3.02
C CYS A 47 -33.41 5.22 3.14
N GLU A 48 -34.71 5.11 2.84
CA GLU A 48 -35.63 6.26 2.89
C GLU A 48 -35.80 6.81 4.31
N ARG A 49 -35.62 5.96 5.32
CA ARG A 49 -35.80 6.34 6.73
C ARG A 49 -34.64 7.14 7.32
N CYS A 50 -33.39 6.73 7.05
CA CYS A 50 -32.20 7.32 7.68
C CYS A 50 -31.26 8.05 6.70
N GLY A 51 -31.50 7.96 5.39
CA GLY A 51 -30.67 8.62 4.38
C GLY A 51 -29.27 8.01 4.21
N ASN A 52 -28.97 6.91 4.90
CA ASN A 52 -27.71 6.18 4.77
C ASN A 52 -27.75 5.16 3.64
N VAL A 53 -26.56 4.81 3.13
CA VAL A 53 -26.41 3.77 2.11
C VAL A 53 -26.76 2.41 2.73
N ALA A 54 -27.81 1.77 2.23
CA ALA A 54 -28.25 0.44 2.65
C ALA A 54 -27.71 -0.66 1.74
N ILE A 55 -27.60 -0.40 0.44
CA ILE A 55 -27.15 -1.40 -0.54
C ILE A 55 -26.34 -0.77 -1.67
N ILE A 56 -25.34 -1.50 -2.17
CA ILE A 56 -24.58 -1.15 -3.36
C ILE A 56 -24.82 -2.25 -4.41
N PRO A 57 -25.39 -1.94 -5.58
CA PRO A 57 -25.68 -2.93 -6.60
C PRO A 57 -24.38 -3.39 -7.29
N HIS A 58 -24.35 -4.63 -7.79
CA HIS A 58 -23.17 -5.21 -8.44
C HIS A 58 -22.65 -4.40 -9.63
N GLN A 59 -23.51 -3.64 -10.32
CA GLN A 59 -23.10 -2.75 -11.43
C GLN A 59 -22.16 -1.62 -11.00
N SER A 60 -22.14 -1.28 -9.71
CA SER A 60 -21.27 -0.26 -9.12
C SER A 60 -19.88 -0.80 -8.73
N THR A 61 -19.72 -2.13 -8.66
CA THR A 61 -18.46 -2.79 -8.27
C THR A 61 -17.25 -2.37 -9.12
N PRO A 62 -17.34 -2.24 -10.47
CA PRO A 62 -16.19 -1.84 -11.28
C PRO A 62 -15.66 -0.43 -10.93
N MET A 63 -16.55 0.54 -10.66
CA MET A 63 -16.14 1.89 -10.27
C MET A 63 -15.49 1.92 -8.88
N ILE A 64 -16.04 1.16 -7.93
CA ILE A 64 -15.48 1.03 -6.59
C ILE A 64 -14.09 0.38 -6.66
N LYS A 65 -13.94 -0.70 -7.43
CA LYS A 65 -12.64 -1.35 -7.66
C LYS A 65 -11.64 -0.38 -8.29
N LYS A 66 -12.04 0.40 -9.29
CA LYS A 66 -11.20 1.43 -9.90
C LYS A 66 -10.72 2.47 -8.87
N ALA A 67 -11.61 2.95 -8.00
CA ALA A 67 -11.24 3.91 -6.95
C ALA A 67 -10.28 3.29 -5.91
N LEU A 68 -10.51 2.04 -5.51
CA LEU A 68 -9.57 1.29 -4.65
C LEU A 68 -8.20 1.09 -5.31
N ASP A 69 -8.16 0.80 -6.61
CA ASP A 69 -6.90 0.65 -7.34
C ASP A 69 -6.16 1.97 -7.53
N VAL A 70 -6.87 3.09 -7.68
CA VAL A 70 -6.27 4.44 -7.73
C VAL A 70 -5.65 4.82 -6.38
N GLN A 71 -6.27 4.46 -5.26
CA GLN A 71 -5.62 4.62 -3.95
C GLN A 71 -4.36 3.76 -3.83
N ARG A 72 -4.37 2.57 -4.43
CA ARG A 72 -3.23 1.66 -4.46
C ARG A 72 -2.35 1.91 -5.69
N LYS A 73 -2.08 3.16 -6.07
CA LYS A 73 -1.15 3.46 -7.18
C LYS A 73 0.16 2.70 -6.94
N ALA A 74 0.53 1.85 -7.89
CA ALA A 74 1.81 1.17 -7.86
C ALA A 74 2.90 2.21 -8.10
N LEU A 75 3.84 2.29 -7.18
CA LEU A 75 5.07 3.02 -7.38
C LEU A 75 5.98 2.16 -8.25
N GLU A 76 6.36 2.70 -9.40
CA GLU A 76 7.27 2.06 -10.33
C GLU A 76 8.58 2.82 -10.37
N SER A 77 9.68 2.12 -10.09
CA SER A 77 11.02 2.67 -10.21
C SER A 77 11.96 1.66 -10.83
N ARG A 78 13.11 2.15 -11.32
CA ARG A 78 14.19 1.28 -11.75
C ARG A 78 15.38 1.43 -10.80
N VAL A 79 16.01 0.30 -10.50
CA VAL A 79 17.20 0.19 -9.66
C VAL A 79 18.27 -0.66 -10.35
N PRO A 80 19.54 -0.54 -9.95
CA PRO A 80 20.59 -1.44 -10.42
C PRO A 80 20.27 -2.92 -10.16
N ALA A 81 20.77 -3.82 -11.00
CA ALA A 81 20.45 -5.25 -10.90
C ALA A 81 20.83 -5.85 -9.54
N HIS A 82 22.00 -5.49 -9.03
CA HIS A 82 22.48 -5.96 -7.72
C HIS A 82 21.61 -5.51 -6.54
N MET A 83 20.77 -4.47 -6.70
CA MET A 83 19.79 -4.12 -5.65
C MET A 83 18.72 -5.20 -5.51
N ILE A 84 18.30 -5.81 -6.63
CA ILE A 84 17.36 -6.92 -6.60
C ILE A 84 18.04 -8.16 -6.01
N ASP A 85 19.32 -8.39 -6.32
CA ASP A 85 20.08 -9.51 -5.76
C ASP A 85 20.24 -9.37 -4.24
N ILE A 86 20.54 -8.16 -3.74
CA ILE A 86 20.56 -7.86 -2.30
C ILE A 86 19.20 -8.17 -1.65
N LEU A 87 18.10 -7.75 -2.27
CA LEU A 87 16.76 -8.02 -1.75
C LEU A 87 16.42 -9.51 -1.75
N ASN A 88 16.82 -10.26 -2.78
CA ASN A 88 16.66 -11.71 -2.82
C ASN A 88 17.44 -12.39 -1.69
N LEU A 89 18.70 -11.99 -1.48
CA LEU A 89 19.53 -12.54 -0.39
C LEU A 89 18.94 -12.22 0.99
N ALA A 90 18.49 -10.97 1.19
CA ALA A 90 17.83 -10.57 2.43
C ALA A 90 16.54 -11.35 2.68
N SER A 91 15.69 -11.54 1.66
CA SER A 91 14.49 -12.37 1.78
C SER A 91 14.83 -13.81 2.16
N CYS A 92 15.83 -14.40 1.50
CA CYS A 92 16.28 -15.77 1.79
C CYS A 92 16.79 -15.92 3.23
N GLU A 93 17.59 -14.96 3.73
CA GLU A 93 18.10 -14.95 5.12
C GLU A 93 16.96 -14.88 6.14
N LEU A 94 15.87 -14.19 5.79
CA LEU A 94 14.67 -14.11 6.60
C LEU A 94 13.71 -15.30 6.40
N GLY A 95 14.09 -16.31 5.60
CA GLY A 95 13.28 -17.50 5.33
C GLY A 95 12.13 -17.30 4.34
N GLY A 96 12.18 -16.22 3.54
CA GLY A 96 11.20 -15.90 2.51
C GLY A 96 11.70 -16.17 1.09
N GLU A 97 10.75 -16.36 0.17
CA GLU A 97 11.00 -16.44 -1.28
C GLU A 97 11.08 -15.02 -1.93
N PRO A 98 11.51 -14.89 -3.20
CA PRO A 98 11.57 -13.60 -3.90
C PRO A 98 10.25 -12.80 -3.88
N ASP A 99 9.11 -13.48 -3.79
CA ASP A 99 7.79 -12.86 -3.68
C ASP A 99 7.59 -12.05 -2.37
N PHE A 100 8.46 -12.24 -1.39
CA PHE A 100 8.47 -11.46 -0.15
C PHE A 100 9.06 -10.05 -0.30
N ILE A 101 9.84 -9.78 -1.36
CA ILE A 101 10.54 -8.50 -1.57
C ILE A 101 9.60 -7.28 -1.45
N PRO A 102 8.40 -7.25 -2.07
CA PRO A 102 7.49 -6.12 -1.93
C PRO A 102 7.05 -5.92 -0.48
N THR A 103 6.89 -6.99 0.30
CA THR A 103 6.51 -6.92 1.71
C THR A 103 7.65 -6.40 2.57
N LEU A 104 8.87 -6.90 2.37
CA LEU A 104 10.08 -6.39 3.03
C LEU A 104 10.26 -4.88 2.78
N MET A 105 10.16 -4.45 1.51
CA MET A 105 10.28 -3.05 1.14
C MET A 105 9.19 -2.18 1.78
N LYS A 106 7.93 -2.64 1.80
CA LYS A 106 6.83 -1.92 2.46
C LYS A 106 7.06 -1.77 3.96
N TYR A 107 7.54 -2.83 4.63
CA TYR A 107 7.88 -2.79 6.04
C TYR A 107 8.92 -1.70 6.31
N TYR A 108 10.03 -1.71 5.59
CA TYR A 108 11.09 -0.71 5.77
C TYR A 108 10.63 0.71 5.43
N LEU A 109 9.84 0.90 4.37
CA LEU A 109 9.25 2.20 4.04
C LEU A 109 8.43 2.74 5.22
N HIS A 110 7.56 1.91 5.79
CA HIS A 110 6.68 2.32 6.87
C HIS A 110 7.45 2.59 8.16
N THR A 111 8.35 1.68 8.56
CA THR A 111 9.16 1.81 9.78
C THR A 111 10.05 3.05 9.73
N LEU A 112 10.70 3.32 8.59
CA LEU A 112 11.54 4.51 8.42
C LEU A 112 10.69 5.79 8.33
N ALA A 113 9.49 5.75 7.76
CA ALA A 113 8.60 6.91 7.75
C ALA A 113 8.13 7.29 9.17
N ALA A 114 7.99 6.29 10.06
CA ALA A 114 7.65 6.49 11.47
C ALA A 114 8.86 6.90 12.33
N ASP A 115 10.07 6.41 12.02
CA ASP A 115 11.31 6.78 12.71
C ASP A 115 12.16 7.77 11.88
N HIS A 116 11.89 9.06 12.09
CA HIS A 116 12.63 10.13 11.42
C HIS A 116 14.14 10.13 11.74
N THR A 117 14.58 9.54 12.86
CA THR A 117 16.00 9.50 13.20
C THR A 117 16.74 8.48 12.35
N ALA A 118 16.19 7.27 12.24
CA ALA A 118 16.71 6.23 11.35
C ALA A 118 16.64 6.66 9.88
N ALA A 119 15.56 7.33 9.47
CA ALA A 119 15.44 7.86 8.11
C ALA A 119 16.56 8.84 7.74
N LYS A 120 16.99 9.71 8.66
CA LYS A 120 18.06 10.69 8.41
C LYS A 120 19.42 10.07 8.10
N ASP A 121 19.66 8.80 8.44
CA ASP A 121 20.90 8.09 8.07
C ASP A 121 20.87 7.55 6.63
N ILE A 122 19.70 7.48 5.98
CA ILE A 122 19.55 6.92 4.63
C ILE A 122 20.49 7.55 3.58
N PRO A 123 20.69 8.89 3.53
CA PRO A 123 21.62 9.51 2.58
C PRO A 123 23.07 9.01 2.69
N ARG A 124 23.49 8.48 3.85
CA ARG A 124 24.85 7.93 4.03
C ARG A 124 25.09 6.74 3.10
N PHE A 125 24.10 5.86 2.94
CA PHE A 125 24.23 4.67 2.10
C PHE A 125 24.42 5.01 0.62
N LEU A 126 23.92 6.16 0.16
CA LEU A 126 24.06 6.61 -1.22
C LEU A 126 25.49 7.03 -1.59
N LYS A 127 26.36 7.24 -0.59
CA LYS A 127 27.78 7.52 -0.81
C LYS A 127 28.58 6.24 -1.11
N SER A 128 28.01 5.07 -0.87
CA SER A 128 28.68 3.79 -1.12
C SER A 128 28.79 3.49 -2.61
N ASP A 129 29.81 2.72 -3.00
CA ASP A 129 29.97 2.30 -4.40
C ASP A 129 28.81 1.42 -4.87
N LEU A 130 28.23 0.64 -3.95
CA LEU A 130 27.04 -0.17 -4.21
C LEU A 130 25.82 0.68 -4.61
N ALA A 131 25.74 1.97 -4.26
CA ALA A 131 24.62 2.82 -4.70
C ALA A 131 24.69 3.19 -6.20
N LYS A 132 25.83 2.99 -6.85
CA LYS A 132 26.04 3.28 -8.27
C LYS A 132 25.53 2.14 -9.15
N GLY A 133 25.58 2.35 -10.46
CA GLY A 133 25.18 1.37 -11.47
C GLY A 133 23.96 1.79 -12.28
N LYS A 134 23.74 1.10 -13.40
CA LYS A 134 22.65 1.41 -14.34
C LYS A 134 21.32 0.96 -13.76
N SER A 135 20.36 1.88 -13.66
CA SER A 135 19.02 1.57 -13.14
C SER A 135 18.15 0.90 -14.20
N GLU A 136 18.26 -0.42 -14.30
CA GLU A 136 17.66 -1.21 -15.38
C GLU A 136 16.61 -2.23 -14.93
N LYS A 137 16.66 -2.70 -13.68
CA LYS A 137 15.66 -3.62 -13.14
C LYS A 137 14.50 -2.85 -12.54
N ARG A 138 13.28 -3.30 -12.85
CA ARG A 138 12.04 -2.70 -12.34
C ARG A 138 11.80 -3.17 -10.90
N LEU A 139 11.51 -2.22 -10.01
CA LEU A 139 11.01 -2.47 -8.67
C LEU A 139 9.63 -1.81 -8.55
N SER A 140 8.61 -2.65 -8.36
CA SER A 140 7.21 -2.22 -8.25
C SER A 140 6.73 -2.42 -6.81
N LEU A 141 6.17 -1.38 -6.22
CA LEU A 141 5.61 -1.42 -4.87
C LEU A 141 4.17 -0.93 -4.91
N LYS A 142 3.22 -1.80 -4.53
CA LYS A 142 1.81 -1.46 -4.41
C LYS A 142 1.36 -1.56 -2.96
N GLY A 143 0.79 -0.49 -2.44
CA GLY A 143 0.27 -0.45 -1.07
C GLY A 143 -0.43 0.87 -0.77
N ARG A 144 -1.29 0.87 0.25
CA ARG A 144 -2.08 2.06 0.62
C ARG A 144 -1.20 3.21 1.13
N HIS A 145 -0.17 2.89 1.90
CA HIS A 145 0.72 3.88 2.52
C HIS A 145 1.99 4.16 1.73
N VAL A 146 2.31 3.35 0.70
CA VAL A 146 3.59 3.43 -0.03
C VAL A 146 3.86 4.83 -0.58
N ALA A 147 2.87 5.48 -1.20
CA ALA A 147 3.04 6.82 -1.75
C ALA A 147 3.30 7.85 -0.64
N THR A 148 2.48 7.83 0.42
CA THR A 148 2.60 8.75 1.56
C THR A 148 3.92 8.57 2.31
N ASP A 149 4.32 7.33 2.58
CA ASP A 149 5.57 7.01 3.28
C ASP A 149 6.78 7.50 2.46
N ILE A 150 6.74 7.39 1.13
CA ILE A 150 7.78 7.93 0.26
C ILE A 150 7.84 9.44 0.34
N ASP A 151 6.71 10.15 0.30
CA ASP A 151 6.70 11.61 0.39
C ASP A 151 7.27 12.09 1.73
N VAL A 152 6.91 11.42 2.83
CA VAL A 152 7.47 11.66 4.18
C VAL A 152 8.98 11.42 4.18
N LEU A 153 9.43 10.30 3.60
CA LEU A 153 10.84 9.94 3.56
C LEU A 153 11.66 10.90 2.69
N LYS A 154 11.14 11.34 1.53
CA LYS A 154 11.82 12.34 0.69
C LYS A 154 12.03 13.65 1.44
N ALA A 155 11.00 14.11 2.16
CA ALA A 155 11.08 15.31 2.99
C ALA A 155 12.08 15.14 4.15
N THR A 156 12.09 13.96 4.80
CA THR A 156 12.96 13.70 5.95
C THR A 156 14.43 13.52 5.55
N THR A 157 14.68 12.89 4.40
CA THR A 157 16.04 12.54 3.91
C THR A 157 16.66 13.60 3.01
N ASN A 158 15.89 14.59 2.57
CA ASN A 158 16.25 15.54 1.50
C ASN A 158 16.63 14.85 0.17
N ILE A 159 16.10 13.65 -0.10
CA ILE A 159 16.29 12.95 -1.37
C ILE A 159 15.05 13.19 -2.25
N SER A 160 15.20 13.91 -3.37
CA SER A 160 14.09 14.19 -4.29
C SER A 160 13.77 13.00 -5.21
N SER A 161 14.80 12.24 -5.59
CA SER A 161 14.75 11.09 -6.48
C SER A 161 14.17 9.86 -5.78
N THR A 162 13.03 9.35 -6.28
CA THR A 162 12.46 8.09 -5.79
C THR A 162 13.43 6.93 -5.96
N THR A 163 14.16 6.89 -7.08
CA THR A 163 15.16 5.86 -7.35
C THR A 163 16.26 5.84 -6.30
N ASP A 164 16.80 7.00 -5.94
CA ASP A 164 17.87 7.07 -4.96
C ASP A 164 17.37 6.79 -3.54
N LEU A 165 16.15 7.23 -3.20
CA LEU A 165 15.53 6.84 -1.94
C LEU A 165 15.41 5.30 -1.82
N LEU A 166 14.92 4.64 -2.87
CA LEU A 166 14.78 3.18 -2.88
C LEU A 166 16.13 2.47 -2.79
N LYS A 167 17.17 2.95 -3.49
CA LYS A 167 18.54 2.40 -3.33
C LYS A 167 19.01 2.52 -1.88
N GLY A 168 18.81 3.67 -1.25
CA GLY A 168 19.18 3.90 0.14
C GLY A 168 18.47 2.93 1.09
N ILE A 169 17.18 2.68 0.87
CA ILE A 169 16.40 1.70 1.64
C ILE A 169 16.91 0.28 1.42
N VAL A 170 17.19 -0.12 0.18
CA VAL A 170 17.77 -1.46 -0.11
C VAL A 170 19.11 -1.65 0.59
N LEU A 171 19.96 -0.62 0.62
CA LEU A 171 21.24 -0.67 1.30
C LEU A 171 21.11 -0.67 2.83
N LYS A 172 20.06 -0.04 3.38
CA LYS A 172 19.71 -0.16 4.79
C LYS A 172 19.24 -1.57 5.13
N ILE A 173 18.40 -2.18 4.29
CA ILE A 173 18.01 -3.60 4.44
C ILE A 173 19.24 -4.50 4.44
N LYS A 174 20.17 -4.29 3.51
CA LYS A 174 21.44 -5.02 3.48
C LYS A 174 22.19 -4.89 4.80
N GLU A 175 22.36 -3.67 5.30
CA GLU A 175 23.06 -3.42 6.57
C GLU A 175 22.40 -4.18 7.73
N ASP A 176 21.08 -4.08 7.86
CA ASP A 176 20.36 -4.64 9.00
C ASP A 176 20.29 -6.17 8.97
N VAL A 177 20.00 -6.73 7.80
CA VAL A 177 19.71 -8.16 7.63
C VAL A 177 20.96 -8.99 7.33
N LEU A 178 21.87 -8.45 6.51
CA LEU A 178 23.02 -9.22 5.99
C LEU A 178 24.34 -8.87 6.67
N VAL A 179 24.47 -7.70 7.29
CA VAL A 179 25.73 -7.24 7.91
C VAL A 179 25.64 -7.26 9.43
N GLN A 180 24.72 -6.51 10.02
CA GLN A 180 24.58 -6.37 11.47
C GLN A 180 23.89 -7.58 12.09
N GLN A 181 22.99 -8.21 11.34
CA GLN A 181 22.20 -9.35 11.78
C GLN A 181 21.53 -9.12 13.15
N ASP A 182 20.85 -7.99 13.32
CA ASP A 182 20.16 -7.67 14.58
C ASP A 182 19.14 -8.78 14.91
N GLU A 183 19.47 -9.61 15.90
CA GLU A 183 18.70 -10.81 16.24
C GLU A 183 17.23 -10.50 16.58
N ILE A 184 16.97 -9.37 17.24
CA ILE A 184 15.61 -8.99 17.65
C ILE A 184 14.81 -8.61 16.40
N HIS A 185 15.40 -7.75 15.56
CA HIS A 185 14.76 -7.28 14.34
C HIS A 185 14.54 -8.43 13.33
N ILE A 186 15.55 -9.28 13.13
CA ILE A 186 15.46 -10.47 12.27
C ILE A 186 14.37 -11.42 12.76
N LYS A 187 14.27 -11.67 14.07
CA LYS A 187 13.25 -12.57 14.62
C LYS A 187 11.84 -12.03 14.40
N GLN A 188 11.64 -10.73 14.51
CA GLN A 188 10.36 -10.09 14.18
C GLN A 188 10.02 -10.23 12.69
N LEU A 189 10.97 -9.94 11.80
CA LEU A 189 10.78 -10.10 10.36
C LEU A 189 10.51 -11.56 9.96
N LYS A 190 11.23 -12.52 10.54
CA LYS A 190 10.99 -13.96 10.35
C LYS A 190 9.58 -14.38 10.79
N SER A 191 9.11 -13.80 11.89
CA SER A 191 7.75 -14.05 12.41
C SER A 191 6.68 -13.45 11.50
N ILE A 192 6.93 -12.27 10.92
CA ILE A 192 6.04 -11.68 9.89
C ILE A 192 6.00 -12.60 8.68
N ILE A 193 7.15 -13.00 8.12
CA ILE A 193 7.22 -13.90 6.96
C ILE A 193 6.42 -15.18 7.20
N ALA A 194 6.64 -15.86 8.32
CA ALA A 194 5.92 -17.08 8.65
C ALA A 194 4.39 -16.91 8.73
N ALA A 195 3.89 -15.69 8.95
CA ALA A 195 2.46 -15.39 9.04
C ALA A 195 1.82 -14.94 7.70
N VAL A 196 2.63 -14.49 6.72
CA VAL A 196 2.15 -14.05 5.39
C VAL A 196 2.53 -14.98 4.24
N SER A 197 3.46 -15.91 4.45
CA SER A 197 3.83 -16.98 3.51
C SER A 197 2.82 -18.11 3.45
#